data_AF-W4LLV3-F1
#
_entry.id   AF-W4LLV3-F1
#
_cell.length_a   1.000
_cell.length_b   1.000
_cell.length_c   1.000
_cell.angle_alpha   90.00
_cell.angle_beta   90.00
_cell.angle_gamma   90.00
#
_symmetry.space_group_name_H-M   'P 1'
#
loop_
_entity.id
_entity.type
_entity.pdbx_description
1 polymer ?
#
loop_
_entity_poly.entity_id
_entity_poly.type
_entity_poly.pdbx_seq_one_letter_code
_entity_poly.pdbx_strand_id
1 'polypeptide(L)'
;MSVSDWRRQPSWIAFRIRKGAPTLSREILPFPVVRAGDNIALVSTSRPSLRAEVAGVKQVIEQNYGVNVIYLDDTHTTFPPHERAELLLQHVFNDELKLIWALRGGEGSADLIPYLDAKREHIEQVQPKMLVGLSDFTPILLYFAQQFGWPVVHGMGAVSLVTDHWDETTHQLTQQFLMSPVREQSIDDFVPLNAVAEGEGEVVAEACAANLSLANISRV
;
A
#
# COMPACT_ATOMS: atom_id res chain seq x y z
N MET A 1 8.73 -13.54 21.45
CA MET A 1 7.60 -13.89 20.56
C MET A 1 8.20 -14.41 19.27
N SER A 2 7.81 -15.62 18.86
CA SER A 2 8.44 -16.38 17.77
C SER A 2 7.92 -15.95 16.41
N VAL A 3 8.79 -15.98 15.38
CA VAL A 3 8.50 -15.69 13.96
C VAL A 3 7.43 -16.63 13.36
N SER A 4 7.01 -17.68 14.09
CA SER A 4 6.01 -18.66 13.66
C SER A 4 4.56 -18.18 13.70
N ASP A 5 4.23 -17.17 14.51
CA ASP A 5 2.82 -16.95 14.92
C ASP A 5 2.04 -15.99 14.00
N TRP A 6 2.70 -15.31 13.05
CA TRP A 6 2.05 -14.36 12.13
C TRP A 6 1.61 -14.97 10.78
N ARG A 7 2.11 -16.16 10.43
CA ARG A 7 2.10 -16.73 9.06
C ARG A 7 0.74 -17.23 8.55
N ARG A 8 -0.39 -16.92 9.19
CA ARG A 8 -1.71 -17.47 8.80
C ARG A 8 -2.90 -16.52 8.90
N GLN A 9 -2.69 -15.24 9.13
CA GLN A 9 -3.80 -14.30 9.12
C GLN A 9 -3.42 -13.07 8.31
N PRO A 10 -4.19 -12.69 7.29
CA PRO A 10 -3.94 -11.44 6.59
C PRO A 10 -4.30 -10.26 7.52
N SER A 11 -3.61 -9.14 7.36
CA SER A 11 -3.90 -7.88 8.03
C SER A 11 -4.96 -7.12 7.23
N TRP A 12 -6.08 -6.76 7.86
CA TRP A 12 -7.28 -6.24 7.19
C TRP A 12 -7.63 -4.82 7.65
N ILE A 13 -8.24 -4.04 6.75
CA ILE A 13 -9.02 -2.86 7.10
C ILE A 13 -10.47 -3.18 6.74
N ALA A 14 -11.35 -3.20 7.74
CA ALA A 14 -12.78 -3.25 7.51
C ALA A 14 -13.27 -1.83 7.22
N PHE A 15 -13.74 -1.57 6.00
CA PHE A 15 -14.55 -0.39 5.73
C PHE A 15 -15.93 -0.64 6.33
N ARG A 16 -16.37 0.21 7.26
CA ARG A 16 -17.67 0.09 7.89
C ARG A 16 -18.55 1.20 7.37
N ILE A 17 -19.63 0.84 6.68
CA ILE A 17 -20.76 1.74 6.44
C ILE A 17 -21.82 1.29 7.45
N ARG A 18 -22.05 2.04 8.54
CA ARG A 18 -23.03 1.62 9.56
C ARG A 18 -23.81 2.75 10.21
N LYS A 19 -25.08 2.45 10.47
CA LYS A 19 -25.83 2.89 11.65
C LYS A 19 -26.23 1.65 12.48
N GLY A 20 -25.48 1.31 13.55
CA GLY A 20 -25.82 0.24 14.53
C GLY A 20 -24.65 -0.69 14.97
N ALA A 21 -24.65 -1.20 16.21
CA ALA A 21 -23.47 -1.84 16.85
C ALA A 21 -23.14 -3.29 16.39
N PRO A 22 -21.85 -3.73 16.37
CA PRO A 22 -21.43 -4.98 15.72
C PRO A 22 -21.23 -6.17 16.67
N THR A 23 -21.31 -7.38 16.11
CA THR A 23 -20.62 -8.57 16.63
C THR A 23 -19.77 -9.15 15.48
N LEU A 24 -18.44 -9.12 15.59
CA LEU A 24 -17.49 -9.68 14.62
C LEU A 24 -16.84 -10.95 15.20
N SER A 25 -16.74 -12.01 14.39
CA SER A 25 -16.23 -13.33 14.81
C SER A 25 -14.80 -13.66 14.34
N ARG A 26 -14.04 -12.69 13.81
CA ARG A 26 -12.62 -12.88 13.43
C ARG A 26 -11.76 -11.69 13.84
N GLU A 27 -10.58 -12.01 14.36
CA GLU A 27 -9.58 -11.05 14.83
C GLU A 27 -8.91 -10.38 13.62
N ILE A 28 -9.00 -9.05 13.53
CA ILE A 28 -8.27 -8.26 12.54
C ILE A 28 -6.85 -8.11 13.08
N LEU A 29 -5.85 -8.73 12.43
CA LEU A 29 -4.46 -8.47 12.80
C LEU A 29 -4.16 -6.98 12.60
N PRO A 30 -3.48 -6.33 13.57
CA PRO A 30 -3.20 -4.91 13.47
C PRO A 30 -2.33 -4.63 12.25
N PHE A 31 -2.72 -3.62 11.47
CA PHE A 31 -1.88 -3.03 10.45
C PHE A 31 -0.49 -2.70 11.05
N PRO A 32 0.62 -3.00 10.36
CA PRO A 32 1.94 -2.62 10.85
C PRO A 32 1.98 -1.12 11.07
N VAL A 33 2.37 -0.68 12.27
CA VAL A 33 2.46 0.74 12.59
C VAL A 33 3.89 1.21 12.38
N VAL A 34 4.06 2.20 11.51
CA VAL A 34 5.32 2.92 11.36
C VAL A 34 5.50 3.87 12.54
N ARG A 35 6.71 3.94 13.08
CA ARG A 35 7.10 4.80 14.20
C ARG A 35 8.23 5.73 13.80
N ALA A 36 8.38 6.82 14.55
CA ALA A 36 9.54 7.68 14.40
C ALA A 36 10.85 6.86 14.58
N GLY A 37 11.81 7.08 13.68
CA GLY A 37 13.06 6.34 13.58
C GLY A 37 13.01 5.09 12.69
N ASP A 38 11.83 4.62 12.27
CA ASP A 38 11.75 3.48 11.35
C ASP A 38 12.26 3.86 9.95
N ASN A 39 12.79 2.86 9.23
CA ASN A 39 13.19 3.01 7.84
C ASN A 39 12.01 2.65 6.92
N ILE A 40 11.74 3.50 5.93
CA ILE A 40 10.76 3.25 4.87
C ILE A 40 11.40 3.42 3.50
N ALA A 41 10.86 2.75 2.49
CA ALA A 41 11.32 2.87 1.12
C ALA A 41 10.36 3.70 0.26
N LEU A 42 10.92 4.57 -0.60
CA LEU A 42 10.21 5.08 -1.77
C LEU A 42 10.64 4.29 -3.00
N VAL A 43 9.67 3.81 -3.77
CA VAL A 43 9.91 3.02 -4.99
C VAL A 43 9.14 3.58 -6.17
N SER A 44 9.68 3.43 -7.36
CA SER A 44 9.02 3.72 -8.62
C SER A 44 9.08 2.48 -9.51
N THR A 45 8.00 1.72 -9.50
CA THR A 45 7.83 0.57 -10.38
C THR A 45 7.29 0.94 -11.75
N SER A 46 7.16 2.23 -12.07
CA SER A 46 6.61 2.71 -13.33
C SER A 46 7.45 3.85 -13.90
N ARG A 47 6.90 5.07 -13.94
CA ARG A 47 7.61 6.27 -14.40
C ARG A 47 8.38 6.92 -13.27
N PRO A 48 9.67 7.27 -13.48
CA PRO A 48 10.43 8.02 -12.50
C PRO A 48 9.91 9.46 -12.36
N SER A 49 10.43 10.14 -11.34
CA SER A 49 10.23 11.55 -11.06
C SER A 49 11.54 12.33 -11.16
N LEU A 50 11.47 13.66 -11.10
CA LEU A 50 12.69 14.47 -11.08
C LEU A 50 13.41 14.29 -9.74
N ARG A 51 14.75 14.27 -9.75
CA ARG A 51 15.56 14.14 -8.51
C ARG A 51 15.17 15.15 -7.43
N ALA A 52 14.88 16.40 -7.82
CA ALA A 52 14.45 17.45 -6.90
C ALA A 52 13.07 17.16 -6.28
N GLU A 53 12.15 16.57 -7.05
CA GLU A 53 10.84 16.16 -6.57
C GLU A 53 10.96 14.99 -5.57
N VAL A 54 11.75 13.96 -5.90
CA VAL A 54 12.03 12.84 -4.98
C VAL A 54 12.63 13.35 -3.66
N ALA A 55 13.58 14.30 -3.74
CA ALA A 55 14.20 14.89 -2.56
C ALA A 55 13.18 15.69 -1.72
N GLY A 56 12.29 16.45 -2.36
CA GLY A 56 11.21 17.17 -1.68
C GLY A 56 10.22 16.24 -0.99
N VAL A 57 9.82 15.14 -1.66
CA VAL A 57 8.95 14.11 -1.07
C VAL A 57 9.61 13.48 0.14
N LYS A 58 10.89 13.07 0.03
CA LYS A 58 11.66 12.56 1.16
C LYS A 58 11.63 13.54 2.33
N GLN A 59 11.96 14.80 2.08
CA GLN A 59 12.01 15.82 3.13
C GLN A 59 10.66 15.95 3.86
N VAL A 60 9.54 16.03 3.12
CA VAL A 60 8.20 16.14 3.72
C VAL A 60 7.84 14.91 4.55
N ILE A 61 8.14 13.72 4.06
CA ILE A 61 7.87 12.46 4.79
C ILE A 61 8.68 12.40 6.09
N GLU A 62 9.99 12.69 6.03
CA GLU A 62 10.84 12.64 7.22
C GLU A 62 10.42 13.69 8.26
N GLN A 63 10.02 14.87 7.81
CA GLN A 63 9.53 15.94 8.69
C GLN A 63 8.18 15.59 9.32
N ASN A 64 7.24 15.05 8.55
CA ASN A 64 5.87 14.80 9.03
C ASN A 64 5.76 13.53 9.88
N TYR A 65 6.56 12.50 9.57
CA TYR A 65 6.44 11.18 10.21
C TYR A 65 7.62 10.81 11.10
N GLY A 66 8.72 11.57 11.05
CA GLY A 66 9.93 11.31 11.86
C GLY A 66 10.65 10.02 11.48
N VAL A 67 10.45 9.52 10.25
CA VAL A 67 11.04 8.28 9.71
C VAL A 67 12.30 8.57 8.91
N ASN A 68 13.05 7.53 8.52
CA ASN A 68 14.14 7.64 7.56
C ASN A 68 13.70 7.08 6.20
N VAL A 69 13.82 7.89 5.15
CA VAL A 69 13.45 7.49 3.79
C VAL A 69 14.66 7.01 3.01
N ILE A 70 14.56 5.78 2.51
CA ILE A 70 15.54 5.14 1.61
C ILE A 70 14.92 5.05 0.21
N TYR A 71 15.66 5.38 -0.83
CA TYR A 71 15.22 5.19 -2.21
C TYR A 71 16.39 4.86 -3.12
N LEU A 72 16.11 4.20 -4.25
CA LEU A 72 17.09 3.82 -5.26
C LEU A 72 16.89 4.61 -6.55
N ASP A 73 17.68 4.27 -7.56
CA ASP A 73 17.72 5.01 -8.82
C ASP A 73 16.43 4.92 -9.64
N ASP A 74 15.60 3.90 -9.41
CA ASP A 74 14.28 3.73 -10.05
C ASP A 74 13.37 4.94 -9.84
N THR A 75 13.54 5.65 -8.72
CA THR A 75 12.76 6.86 -8.40
C THR A 75 12.99 8.02 -9.35
N HIS A 76 14.12 8.07 -10.05
CA HIS A 76 14.50 9.19 -10.91
C HIS A 76 15.16 8.80 -12.24
N THR A 77 15.27 7.50 -12.50
CA THR A 77 15.82 6.92 -13.73
C THR A 77 14.88 5.82 -14.24
N THR A 78 14.69 5.76 -15.55
CA THR A 78 13.88 4.72 -16.19
C THR A 78 14.71 3.46 -16.40
N PHE A 79 14.15 2.31 -16.02
CA PHE A 79 14.78 1.00 -16.19
C PHE A 79 13.84 0.01 -16.89
N PRO A 80 14.38 -1.02 -17.58
CA PRO A 80 13.57 -2.11 -18.11
C PRO A 80 12.89 -2.90 -16.96
N PRO A 81 11.81 -3.66 -17.24
CA PRO A 81 11.03 -4.35 -16.22
C PRO A 81 11.84 -5.21 -15.25
N HIS A 82 12.80 -6.00 -15.75
CA HIS A 82 13.62 -6.87 -14.92
C HIS A 82 14.49 -6.10 -13.92
N GLU A 83 15.10 -4.98 -14.33
CA GLU A 83 15.90 -4.13 -13.44
C GLU A 83 15.02 -3.40 -12.41
N ARG A 84 13.82 -2.93 -12.81
CA ARG A 84 12.83 -2.38 -11.86
C ARG A 84 12.42 -3.43 -10.82
N ALA A 85 12.23 -4.68 -11.22
CA ALA A 85 11.91 -5.77 -10.30
C ALA A 85 13.06 -6.01 -9.31
N GLU A 86 14.31 -6.05 -9.77
CA GLU A 86 15.47 -6.23 -8.89
C GLU A 86 15.63 -5.06 -7.90
N LEU A 87 15.39 -3.82 -8.32
CA LEU A 87 15.40 -2.65 -7.43
C LEU A 87 14.28 -2.71 -6.38
N LEU A 88 13.07 -3.12 -6.76
CA LEU A 88 11.99 -3.38 -5.80
C LEU A 88 12.37 -4.52 -4.83
N LEU A 89 12.98 -5.60 -5.34
CA LEU A 89 13.39 -6.75 -4.53
C LEU A 89 14.47 -6.41 -3.50
N GLN A 90 15.35 -5.45 -3.80
CA GLN A 90 16.31 -4.94 -2.80
C GLN A 90 15.60 -4.36 -1.58
N HIS A 91 14.47 -3.66 -1.76
CA HIS A 91 13.65 -3.18 -0.65
C HIS A 91 12.83 -4.29 0.01
N VAL A 92 12.30 -5.23 -0.77
CA VAL A 92 11.56 -6.40 -0.26
C VAL A 92 12.44 -7.24 0.67
N PHE A 93 13.72 -7.44 0.33
CA PHE A 93 14.67 -8.25 1.10
C PHE A 93 15.42 -7.50 2.19
N ASN A 94 15.21 -6.19 2.35
CA ASN A 94 15.82 -5.42 3.42
C ASN A 94 14.96 -5.50 4.69
N ASP A 95 15.40 -6.27 5.68
CA ASP A 95 14.69 -6.48 6.96
C ASP A 95 14.61 -5.24 7.87
N GLU A 96 15.37 -4.19 7.59
CA GLU A 96 15.29 -2.92 8.32
C GLU A 96 14.10 -2.05 7.88
N LEU A 97 13.52 -2.33 6.70
CA LEU A 97 12.39 -1.58 6.17
C LEU A 97 11.06 -2.05 6.75
N LYS A 98 10.23 -1.12 7.19
CA LYS A 98 8.85 -1.38 7.66
C LYS A 98 7.80 -1.19 6.59
N LEU A 99 8.08 -0.34 5.62
CA LEU A 99 7.12 0.10 4.62
C LEU A 99 7.78 0.35 3.27
N ILE A 100 7.07 0.02 2.21
CA ILE A 100 7.40 0.33 0.82
C ILE A 100 6.27 1.19 0.25
N TRP A 101 6.57 2.45 -0.07
CA TRP A 101 5.62 3.39 -0.63
C TRP A 101 5.95 3.65 -2.10
N ALA A 102 4.99 3.37 -2.98
CA ALA A 102 5.05 3.82 -4.36
C ALA A 102 5.11 5.34 -4.42
N LEU A 103 6.14 5.86 -5.09
CA LEU A 103 6.33 7.28 -5.32
C LEU A 103 5.16 7.84 -6.13
N ARG A 104 4.76 7.14 -7.20
CA ARG A 104 3.65 7.52 -8.08
C ARG A 104 3.13 6.32 -8.89
N GLY A 105 1.95 6.48 -9.48
CA GLY A 105 1.45 5.59 -10.52
C GLY A 105 2.05 5.91 -11.90
N GLY A 106 1.66 5.14 -12.92
CA GLY A 106 2.18 5.25 -14.28
C GLY A 106 1.67 4.11 -15.15
N GLU A 107 2.59 3.38 -15.78
CA GLU A 107 2.32 2.17 -16.54
C GLU A 107 3.53 1.24 -16.42
N GLY A 108 3.28 -0.07 -16.30
CA GLY A 108 4.30 -1.12 -16.41
C GLY A 108 4.65 -1.83 -15.10
N SER A 109 3.96 -1.57 -13.99
CA SER A 109 4.20 -2.33 -12.75
C SER A 109 3.76 -3.80 -12.87
N ALA A 110 2.77 -4.11 -13.70
CA ALA A 110 2.37 -5.50 -13.98
C ALA A 110 3.51 -6.32 -14.61
N ASP A 111 4.39 -5.67 -15.39
CA ASP A 111 5.51 -6.34 -16.06
C ASP A 111 6.56 -6.88 -15.08
N LEU A 112 6.53 -6.44 -13.82
CA LEU A 112 7.44 -6.92 -12.77
C LEU A 112 7.03 -8.29 -12.23
N ILE A 113 5.74 -8.65 -12.32
CA ILE A 113 5.20 -9.85 -11.67
C ILE A 113 5.96 -11.14 -12.02
N PRO A 114 6.30 -11.44 -13.29
CA PRO A 114 7.06 -12.65 -13.60
C PRO A 114 8.43 -12.73 -12.91
N TYR A 115 9.09 -11.59 -12.71
CA TYR A 115 10.40 -11.52 -12.06
C TYR A 115 10.29 -11.63 -10.54
N LEU A 116 9.21 -11.08 -9.95
CA LEU A 116 8.90 -11.27 -8.53
C LEU A 116 8.52 -12.72 -8.24
N ASP A 117 7.74 -13.36 -9.12
CA ASP A 117 7.33 -14.75 -9.01
C ASP A 117 8.52 -15.71 -9.12
N ALA A 118 9.50 -15.40 -9.98
CA ALA A 118 10.77 -16.12 -10.03
C ALA A 118 11.56 -16.07 -8.70
N LYS A 119 11.23 -15.16 -7.79
CA LYS A 119 11.82 -15.02 -6.45
C LYS A 119 10.86 -15.38 -5.31
N ARG A 120 9.69 -15.94 -5.62
CA ARG A 120 8.61 -16.25 -4.66
C ARG A 120 9.11 -16.93 -3.39
N GLU A 121 9.88 -18.01 -3.53
CA GLU A 121 10.39 -18.78 -2.37
C GLU A 121 11.23 -17.92 -1.42
N HIS A 122 11.98 -16.93 -1.92
CA HIS A 122 12.77 -16.02 -1.09
C HIS A 122 11.89 -14.96 -0.43
N ILE A 123 10.88 -14.46 -1.16
CA ILE A 123 9.89 -13.50 -0.62
C ILE A 123 9.11 -14.14 0.54
N GLU A 124 8.81 -15.44 0.49
CA GLU A 124 8.15 -16.17 1.58
C GLU A 124 8.99 -16.25 2.87
N GLN A 125 10.32 -16.07 2.79
CA GLN A 125 11.19 -16.16 3.96
C GLN A 125 11.39 -14.84 4.69
N VAL A 126 11.04 -13.69 4.08
CA VAL A 126 11.25 -12.38 4.70
C VAL A 126 10.04 -11.92 5.52
N GLN A 127 10.27 -10.94 6.41
CA GLN A 127 9.17 -10.35 7.17
C GLN A 127 8.28 -9.49 6.25
N PRO A 128 6.93 -9.59 6.38
CA PRO A 128 6.02 -8.74 5.64
C PRO A 128 6.24 -7.28 5.97
N LYS A 129 6.07 -6.46 4.94
CA LYS A 129 6.15 -5.01 5.02
C LYS A 129 4.84 -4.44 4.52
N MET A 130 4.45 -3.27 5.02
CA MET A 130 3.31 -2.58 4.45
C MET A 130 3.68 -2.08 3.05
N LEU A 131 2.85 -2.37 2.05
CA LEU A 131 2.94 -1.72 0.74
C LEU A 131 1.86 -0.66 0.60
N VAL A 132 2.23 0.51 0.06
CA VAL A 132 1.31 1.61 -0.16
C VAL A 132 1.43 2.13 -1.59
N GLY A 133 0.32 2.27 -2.29
CA GLY A 133 0.31 2.88 -3.62
C GLY A 133 -1.05 2.92 -4.28
N LEU A 134 -1.12 3.57 -5.43
CA LEU A 134 -2.35 3.81 -6.19
C LEU A 134 -2.11 3.53 -7.68
N SER A 135 -3.20 3.30 -8.41
CA SER A 135 -3.21 3.23 -9.87
C SER A 135 -2.32 2.10 -10.37
N ASP A 136 -1.28 2.38 -11.16
CA ASP A 136 -0.40 1.34 -11.73
C ASP A 136 0.30 0.46 -10.69
N PHE A 137 0.44 0.90 -9.43
CA PHE A 137 1.02 0.04 -8.39
C PHE A 137 0.07 -1.11 -7.95
N THR A 138 -1.20 -1.09 -8.37
CA THR A 138 -2.23 -2.08 -8.00
C THR A 138 -1.80 -3.53 -8.19
N PRO A 139 -1.20 -3.96 -9.33
CA PRO A 139 -0.80 -5.35 -9.52
C PRO A 139 0.21 -5.82 -8.47
N ILE A 140 1.13 -4.94 -8.05
CA ILE A 140 2.10 -5.23 -6.99
C ILE A 140 1.37 -5.41 -5.65
N LEU A 141 0.45 -4.49 -5.31
CA LEU A 141 -0.36 -4.62 -4.09
C LEU A 141 -1.13 -5.94 -4.05
N LEU A 142 -1.84 -6.26 -5.13
CA LEU A 142 -2.64 -7.49 -5.21
C LEU A 142 -1.77 -8.73 -5.15
N TYR A 143 -0.65 -8.76 -5.87
CA TYR A 143 0.29 -9.87 -5.85
C TYR A 143 0.80 -10.14 -4.43
N PHE A 144 1.29 -9.12 -3.72
CA PHE A 144 1.81 -9.30 -2.37
C PHE A 144 0.73 -9.66 -1.34
N ALA A 145 -0.45 -9.07 -1.45
CA ALA A 145 -1.58 -9.37 -0.58
C ALA A 145 -2.07 -10.81 -0.77
N GLN A 146 -2.25 -11.26 -2.02
CA GLN A 146 -2.85 -12.57 -2.31
C GLN A 146 -1.85 -13.72 -2.18
N GLN A 147 -0.61 -13.54 -2.61
CA GLN A 147 0.37 -14.62 -2.63
C GLN A 147 1.09 -14.78 -1.29
N PHE A 148 1.27 -13.69 -0.53
CA PHE A 148 2.06 -13.69 0.71
C PHE A 148 1.31 -13.18 1.94
N GLY A 149 0.07 -12.69 1.79
CA GLY A 149 -0.70 -12.14 2.91
C GLY A 149 -0.13 -10.83 3.47
N TRP A 150 0.65 -10.08 2.68
CA TRP A 150 1.25 -8.83 3.14
C TRP A 150 0.19 -7.73 3.34
N PRO A 151 0.39 -6.83 4.32
CA PRO A 151 -0.44 -5.64 4.49
C PRO A 151 -0.30 -4.71 3.29
N VAL A 152 -1.43 -4.30 2.71
CA VAL A 152 -1.45 -3.37 1.58
C VAL A 152 -2.45 -2.22 1.80
N VAL A 153 -2.05 -1.02 1.43
CA VAL A 153 -2.92 0.16 1.35
C VAL A 153 -2.97 0.61 -0.10
N HIS A 154 -4.15 0.51 -0.70
CA HIS A 154 -4.41 1.16 -1.97
C HIS A 154 -4.72 2.64 -1.73
N GLY A 155 -3.68 3.47 -1.63
CA GLY A 155 -3.74 4.87 -1.22
C GLY A 155 -2.75 5.75 -1.99
N MET A 156 -2.77 7.06 -1.76
CA MET A 156 -2.02 8.03 -2.57
C MET A 156 -0.54 7.63 -2.78
N GLY A 157 0.02 7.93 -3.96
CA GLY A 157 1.46 7.84 -4.17
C GLY A 157 2.19 8.95 -3.42
N ALA A 158 3.39 8.71 -2.93
CA ALA A 158 4.12 9.64 -2.07
C ALA A 158 4.36 11.03 -2.71
N VAL A 159 4.44 11.12 -4.04
CA VAL A 159 4.59 12.39 -4.76
C VAL A 159 3.44 13.37 -4.49
N SER A 160 2.26 12.83 -4.17
CA SER A 160 1.07 13.61 -3.85
C SER A 160 1.24 14.52 -2.63
N LEU A 161 2.22 14.24 -1.76
CA LEU A 161 2.56 15.07 -0.60
C LEU A 161 3.15 16.42 -0.97
N VAL A 162 3.67 16.59 -2.20
CA VAL A 162 4.32 17.83 -2.64
C VAL A 162 3.67 18.47 -3.86
N THR A 163 2.62 17.84 -4.43
CA THR A 163 1.97 18.35 -5.64
C THR A 163 0.64 19.06 -5.36
N ASP A 164 0.16 19.21 -4.13
CA ASP A 164 -1.10 19.91 -3.77
C ASP A 164 -2.36 19.40 -4.50
N HIS A 165 -2.43 18.10 -4.80
CA HIS A 165 -3.56 17.52 -5.55
C HIS A 165 -4.66 16.92 -4.65
N TRP A 166 -4.45 16.83 -3.34
CA TRP A 166 -5.35 16.15 -2.42
C TRP A 166 -5.78 17.04 -1.27
N ASP A 167 -6.99 16.80 -0.76
CA ASP A 167 -7.50 17.50 0.40
C ASP A 167 -6.79 17.05 1.70
N GLU A 168 -6.91 17.88 2.73
CA GLU A 168 -6.33 17.62 4.05
C GLU A 168 -6.82 16.30 4.64
N THR A 169 -8.06 15.90 4.36
CA THR A 169 -8.65 14.66 4.86
C THR A 169 -7.89 13.44 4.34
N THR A 170 -7.53 13.43 3.05
CA THR A 170 -6.77 12.35 2.43
C THR A 170 -5.37 12.24 3.05
N HIS A 171 -4.72 13.37 3.34
CA HIS A 171 -3.44 13.40 4.04
C HIS A 171 -3.55 12.85 5.46
N GLN A 172 -4.56 13.27 6.23
CA GLN A 172 -4.80 12.82 7.59
C GLN A 172 -5.11 11.30 7.64
N LEU A 173 -5.96 10.80 6.74
CA LEU A 173 -6.28 9.38 6.64
C LEU A 173 -5.06 8.56 6.27
N THR A 174 -4.26 9.03 5.32
CA THR A 174 -2.99 8.38 4.95
C THR A 174 -2.07 8.27 6.17
N GLN A 175 -1.84 9.38 6.87
CA GLN A 175 -1.04 9.37 8.10
C GLN A 175 -1.60 8.40 9.15
N GLN A 176 -2.92 8.36 9.32
CA GLN A 176 -3.57 7.47 10.28
C GLN A 176 -3.36 6.00 9.92
N PHE A 177 -3.51 5.61 8.65
CA PHE A 177 -3.26 4.24 8.20
C PHE A 177 -1.79 3.81 8.35
N LEU A 178 -0.86 4.75 8.20
CA LEU A 178 0.57 4.47 8.33
C LEU A 178 1.03 4.37 9.80
N MET A 179 0.52 5.26 10.66
CA MET A 179 1.10 5.53 11.98
C MET A 179 0.20 5.11 13.14
N SER A 180 -1.02 4.64 12.90
CA SER A 180 -1.97 4.26 13.94
C SER A 180 -2.56 2.87 13.71
N PRO A 181 -2.89 2.13 14.78
CA PRO A 181 -3.63 0.88 14.66
C PRO A 181 -5.09 1.18 14.27
N VAL A 182 -5.35 1.35 12.99
CA VAL A 182 -6.71 1.56 12.46
C VAL A 182 -7.48 0.23 12.52
N ARG A 183 -8.59 0.20 13.25
CA ARG A 183 -9.49 -0.96 13.36
C ARG A 183 -10.84 -0.77 12.65
N GLU A 184 -11.16 0.48 12.32
CA GLU A 184 -12.43 0.91 11.75
C GLU A 184 -12.24 2.28 11.12
N GLN A 185 -12.89 2.49 9.97
CA GLN A 185 -13.13 3.80 9.39
C GLN A 185 -14.57 3.86 8.88
N SER A 186 -15.24 4.98 9.14
CA SER A 186 -16.52 5.32 8.52
C SER A 186 -16.25 6.38 7.46
N ILE A 187 -16.88 6.21 6.31
CA ILE A 187 -17.00 7.24 5.30
C ILE A 187 -18.50 7.48 5.17
N ASP A 188 -18.90 8.72 5.41
CA ASP A 188 -20.30 9.13 5.34
C ASP A 188 -20.55 9.87 4.01
N ASP A 189 -21.78 10.30 3.76
CA ASP A 189 -22.15 11.14 2.60
C ASP A 189 -21.95 10.51 1.20
N PHE A 190 -22.08 9.19 1.09
CA PHE A 190 -22.14 8.53 -0.22
C PHE A 190 -23.38 8.96 -1.02
N VAL A 191 -23.19 9.23 -2.32
CA VAL A 191 -24.29 9.44 -3.27
C VAL A 191 -24.73 8.08 -3.84
N PRO A 192 -25.97 7.63 -3.60
CA PRO A 192 -26.47 6.39 -4.18
C PRO A 192 -26.42 6.42 -5.71
N LEU A 193 -25.93 5.33 -6.32
CA LEU A 193 -25.83 5.22 -7.78
C LEU A 193 -27.05 4.56 -8.44
N ASN A 194 -27.96 3.98 -7.64
CA ASN A 194 -29.20 3.36 -8.12
C ASN A 194 -30.25 3.26 -7.00
N ALA A 195 -31.50 2.96 -7.36
CA ALA A 195 -32.61 2.85 -6.42
C ALA A 195 -32.44 1.75 -5.35
N VAL A 196 -31.61 0.72 -5.60
CA VAL A 196 -31.29 -0.29 -4.58
C VAL A 196 -30.39 0.31 -3.51
N ALA A 197 -29.44 1.15 -3.89
CA ALA A 197 -28.56 1.87 -2.98
C ALA A 197 -29.24 3.05 -2.25
N GLU A 198 -30.41 3.49 -2.69
CA GLU A 198 -31.25 4.48 -1.98
C GLU A 198 -32.01 3.86 -0.79
N GLY A 199 -32.17 2.53 -0.77
CA GLY A 199 -32.80 1.81 0.34
C GLY A 199 -31.86 1.67 1.55
N GLU A 200 -32.42 1.50 2.74
CA GLU A 200 -31.65 1.16 3.94
C GLU A 200 -31.13 -0.30 3.86
N GLY A 201 -29.84 -0.51 4.12
CA GLY A 201 -29.23 -1.84 4.11
C GLY A 201 -27.82 -1.86 4.71
N GLU A 202 -27.39 -3.04 5.17
CA GLU A 202 -26.01 -3.27 5.61
C GLU A 202 -25.34 -4.29 4.68
N VAL A 203 -24.15 -3.97 4.20
CA VAL A 203 -23.28 -4.91 3.48
C VAL A 203 -22.04 -5.13 4.34
N VAL A 204 -21.82 -6.38 4.73
CA VAL A 204 -20.57 -6.81 5.38
C VAL A 204 -19.81 -7.68 4.39
N ALA A 205 -18.70 -7.15 3.90
CA ALA A 205 -17.85 -7.84 2.93
C ALA A 205 -16.37 -7.54 3.18
N GLU A 206 -15.50 -8.39 2.63
CA GLU A 206 -14.08 -8.10 2.54
C GLU A 206 -13.87 -7.01 1.48
N ALA A 207 -13.16 -5.95 1.84
CA ALA A 207 -12.84 -4.88 0.91
C ALA A 207 -11.64 -5.28 0.06
N CYS A 208 -11.84 -5.33 -1.26
CA CYS A 208 -10.76 -5.40 -2.23
C CYS A 208 -10.79 -4.11 -3.05
N ALA A 209 -9.76 -3.28 -2.88
CA ALA A 209 -9.58 -2.07 -3.65
C ALA A 209 -8.56 -2.30 -4.75
N ALA A 210 -8.86 -1.83 -5.96
CA ALA A 210 -7.98 -1.92 -7.11
C ALA A 210 -8.33 -0.80 -8.09
N ASN A 211 -7.39 -0.46 -8.97
CA ASN A 211 -7.75 0.19 -10.22
C ASN A 211 -8.54 -0.80 -11.09
N LEU A 212 -9.81 -0.48 -11.41
CA LEU A 212 -10.74 -1.39 -12.10
C LEU A 212 -10.21 -1.88 -13.47
N SER A 213 -9.41 -1.07 -14.18
CA SER A 213 -8.80 -1.50 -15.45
C SER A 213 -7.68 -2.53 -15.25
N LEU A 214 -7.01 -2.52 -14.10
CA LEU A 214 -5.89 -3.40 -13.77
C LEU A 214 -6.31 -4.64 -12.97
N ALA A 215 -7.46 -4.58 -12.29
CA ALA A 215 -8.01 -5.69 -11.52
C ALA A 215 -8.23 -6.95 -12.38
N ASN A 216 -8.56 -6.80 -13.66
CA ASN A 216 -8.75 -7.92 -14.58
C ASN A 216 -7.44 -8.58 -15.03
N ILE A 217 -6.32 -7.86 -15.00
CA ILE A 217 -5.01 -8.36 -15.43
C ILE A 217 -4.26 -9.01 -14.25
N SER A 218 -4.66 -8.68 -13.02
CA SER A 218 -3.99 -9.10 -11.78
C SER A 218 -4.52 -10.42 -11.20
N ARG A 219 -5.40 -11.15 -11.92
CA ARG A 219 -5.84 -12.49 -11.52
C ARG A 219 -4.74 -13.49 -11.88
N VAL A 220 -3.79 -13.68 -10.97
CA VAL A 220 -2.75 -14.72 -11.06
C VAL A 220 -2.96 -15.73 -9.93
#